data_AF-A0A9X1HYB0-F1
#
_entry.id   AF-A0A9X1HYB0-F1
#
_cell.length_a   1.000
_cell.length_b   1.000
_cell.length_c   1.000
_cell.angle_alpha   90.00
_cell.angle_beta   90.00
_cell.angle_gamma   90.00
#
_symmetry.space_group_name_H-M   'P 1'
#
loop_
_entity.id
_entity.type
_entity.pdbx_description
1 polymer ?
#
loop_
_entity_poly.entity_id
_entity_poly.type
_entity_poly.pdbx_seq_one_letter_code
_entity_poly.pdbx_strand_id
1 'polypeptide(L)'
;MDTKSTVIGLVIALICFAPFVIFSIIKRRNKKALIKNLNTIANKHNFQVGSFEIFNDSIIGIDNNLEFAFFIKGEAHTVVDLKNTNQCYLNINKDRTEKVVLNADIVFHQFSNKKITFNIFDDEVDPPLNGEIPFSEKWVNTFNQKIKLAAA
;
A
#
# COMPACT_ATOMS: atom_id res chain seq x y z
N MET A 1 -30.14 -35.84 23.21
CA MET A 1 -28.91 -35.02 23.30
C MET A 1 -28.81 -34.52 24.72
N ASP A 2 -27.72 -34.85 25.41
CA ASP A 2 -27.53 -34.39 26.79
C ASP A 2 -27.25 -32.89 26.78
N THR A 3 -27.99 -32.11 27.57
CA THR A 3 -27.84 -30.65 27.67
C THR A 3 -26.39 -30.24 27.92
N LYS A 4 -25.63 -31.07 28.65
CA LYS A 4 -24.20 -30.90 28.91
C LYS A 4 -23.35 -30.97 27.63
N SER A 5 -23.65 -31.92 26.75
CA SER A 5 -22.93 -32.09 25.46
C SER A 5 -23.22 -30.92 24.51
N THR A 6 -24.47 -30.43 24.48
CA THR A 6 -24.85 -29.27 23.66
C THR A 6 -24.18 -27.98 24.12
N VAL A 7 -24.07 -27.75 25.43
CA VAL A 7 -23.39 -26.57 25.99
C VAL A 7 -21.89 -26.57 25.66
N ILE A 8 -21.21 -27.71 25.79
CA ILE A 8 -19.78 -27.82 25.45
C ILE A 8 -19.55 -27.54 23.97
N GLY A 9 -20.38 -28.10 23.09
CA GLY A 9 -20.29 -27.85 21.65
C GLY A 9 -20.48 -26.37 21.30
N LEU A 10 -21.41 -25.68 21.96
CA LEU A 10 -21.64 -24.26 21.76
C LEU A 10 -20.45 -23.40 22.21
N VAL A 11 -19.85 -23.72 23.37
CA VAL A 11 -18.68 -22.99 23.89
C VAL A 11 -17.48 -23.14 22.94
N ILE A 12 -17.22 -24.35 22.46
CA ILE A 12 -16.14 -24.62 21.50
C ILE A 12 -16.39 -23.85 20.20
N ALA A 13 -17.62 -23.86 19.68
CA ALA A 13 -17.97 -23.11 18.48
C ALA A 13 -17.70 -21.60 18.66
N LEU A 14 -18.14 -21.01 19.78
CA LEU A 14 -17.89 -19.59 20.06
C LEU A 14 -16.41 -19.25 20.13
N ILE A 15 -15.59 -20.08 20.78
CA ILE A 15 -14.14 -19.90 20.86
C ILE A 15 -13.51 -19.96 19.46
N CYS A 16 -13.97 -20.87 18.60
CA CYS A 16 -13.47 -20.99 17.23
C CYS A 16 -13.88 -19.82 16.32
N PHE A 17 -15.09 -19.28 16.48
CA PHE A 17 -15.58 -18.17 15.64
C PHE A 17 -15.11 -16.78 16.10
N ALA A 18 -14.85 -16.61 17.40
CA ALA A 18 -14.38 -15.35 17.97
C ALA A 18 -13.16 -14.74 17.24
N PRO A 19 -12.05 -15.45 16.95
CA PRO A 19 -10.88 -14.86 16.29
C PRO A 19 -11.20 -14.29 14.91
N PHE A 20 -12.08 -14.94 14.14
CA PHE A 20 -12.49 -14.45 12.81
C PHE A 20 -13.26 -13.13 12.89
N VAL A 21 -14.17 -13.02 13.86
CA VAL A 21 -14.94 -11.78 14.09
C VAL A 21 -14.01 -10.66 14.55
N ILE A 22 -13.12 -10.94 15.50
CA ILE A 22 -12.13 -9.99 16.02
C ILE A 22 -11.23 -9.50 14.88
N PHE A 23 -10.69 -10.40 14.06
CA PHE A 23 -9.84 -10.07 12.92
C PHE A 23 -10.55 -9.15 11.92
N SER A 24 -11.83 -9.41 11.61
CA SER A 24 -12.63 -8.57 10.72
C SER A 24 -12.81 -7.15 11.27
N ILE A 25 -13.05 -7.02 12.58
CA ILE A 25 -13.19 -5.71 13.24
C ILE A 25 -11.87 -4.94 13.21
N ILE A 26 -10.74 -5.59 13.50
CA ILE A 26 -9.41 -4.96 13.47
C ILE A 26 -9.11 -4.44 12.06
N LYS A 27 -9.31 -5.27 11.02
CA LYS A 27 -9.09 -4.85 9.62
C LYS A 27 -9.90 -3.61 9.23
N ARG A 28 -11.15 -3.52 9.66
CA ARG A 28 -12.00 -2.33 9.42
C ARG A 28 -11.47 -1.09 10.15
N ARG A 29 -10.98 -1.24 11.38
CA ARG A 29 -10.37 -0.14 12.14
C ARG A 29 -9.09 0.36 11.49
N ASN A 30 -8.20 -0.55 11.07
CA ASN A 30 -6.95 -0.21 10.40
C ASN A 30 -7.22 0.58 9.11
N LYS A 31 -8.18 0.12 8.29
CA LYS A 31 -8.58 0.85 7.06
C LYS A 31 -9.05 2.28 7.35
N LYS A 32 -9.86 2.48 8.40
CA LYS A 32 -10.31 3.82 8.81
C LYS A 32 -9.14 4.70 9.28
N ALA A 33 -8.19 4.11 10.01
CA ALA A 33 -6.98 4.82 10.45
C ALA A 33 -6.13 5.25 9.24
N LEU A 34 -5.91 4.38 8.27
CA LEU A 34 -5.16 4.71 7.05
C LEU A 34 -5.81 5.87 6.26
N ILE A 35 -7.14 5.85 6.10
CA ILE A 35 -7.86 6.95 5.42
C ILE A 35 -7.75 8.26 6.22
N LYS A 36 -7.80 8.19 7.56
CA LYS A 36 -7.59 9.38 8.40
C LYS A 36 -6.18 9.94 8.24
N ASN A 37 -5.16 9.08 8.18
CA ASN A 37 -3.77 9.46 7.94
C ASN A 37 -3.62 10.12 6.56
N LEU A 38 -4.23 9.53 5.53
CA LEU A 38 -4.26 10.10 4.19
C LEU A 38 -4.83 11.53 4.20
N ASN A 39 -6.00 11.74 4.81
CA ASN A 39 -6.60 13.07 4.88
C ASN A 39 -5.72 14.07 5.64
N THR A 40 -5.02 13.62 6.68
CA THR A 40 -4.07 14.44 7.44
C THR A 40 -2.89 14.87 6.57
N ILE A 41 -2.34 13.95 5.77
CA ILE A 41 -1.22 14.22 4.87
C ILE A 41 -1.67 15.12 3.71
N ALA A 42 -2.84 14.88 3.12
CA ALA A 42 -3.43 15.75 2.11
C ALA A 42 -3.53 17.21 2.59
N ASN A 43 -4.05 17.41 3.81
CA ASN A 43 -4.13 18.74 4.42
C ASN A 43 -2.74 19.35 4.66
N LYS A 44 -1.76 18.56 5.13
CA LYS A 44 -0.40 19.02 5.40
C LYS A 44 0.33 19.49 4.14
N HIS A 45 0.14 18.77 3.03
CA HIS A 45 0.81 19.03 1.76
C HIS A 45 -0.06 19.82 0.78
N ASN A 46 -1.25 20.27 1.19
CA ASN A 46 -2.23 21.01 0.38
C ASN A 46 -2.61 20.33 -0.95
N PHE A 47 -2.64 19.00 -0.98
CA PHE A 47 -3.15 18.26 -2.15
C PHE A 47 -4.55 17.70 -1.88
N GLN A 48 -5.37 17.62 -2.92
CA GLN A 48 -6.70 17.02 -2.84
C GLN A 48 -6.61 15.55 -3.21
N VAL A 49 -7.02 14.65 -2.31
CA VAL A 49 -7.02 13.20 -2.59
C VAL A 49 -7.88 12.92 -3.83
N GLY A 50 -7.26 12.36 -4.86
CA GLY A 50 -7.93 11.90 -6.06
C GLY A 50 -8.10 10.39 -6.05
N SER A 51 -7.46 9.71 -7.01
CA SER A 51 -7.51 8.25 -7.09
C SER A 51 -6.51 7.64 -6.11
N PHE A 52 -6.97 6.74 -5.26
CA PHE A 52 -6.12 5.97 -4.36
C PHE A 52 -6.58 4.52 -4.29
N GLU A 53 -5.66 3.65 -3.90
CA GLU A 53 -5.93 2.24 -3.65
C GLU A 53 -5.30 1.86 -2.31
N ILE A 54 -6.04 1.05 -1.56
CA ILE A 54 -5.54 0.48 -0.31
C ILE A 54 -5.13 -0.96 -0.61
N PHE A 55 -3.87 -1.27 -0.36
CA PHE A 55 -3.29 -2.59 -0.56
C PHE A 55 -2.52 -3.01 0.69
N ASN A 56 -2.89 -4.14 1.28
CA ASN A 56 -2.46 -4.55 2.63
C ASN A 56 -2.69 -3.40 3.64
N ASP A 57 -1.65 -3.03 4.38
CA ASP A 57 -1.66 -1.90 5.33
C ASP A 57 -1.03 -0.63 4.73
N SER A 58 -1.12 -0.46 3.41
CA SER A 58 -0.60 0.69 2.68
C SER A 58 -1.68 1.40 1.85
N ILE A 59 -1.47 2.67 1.59
CA ILE A 59 -2.23 3.47 0.63
C ILE A 59 -1.24 4.02 -0.39
N ILE A 60 -1.57 3.85 -1.67
CA ILE A 60 -0.91 4.56 -2.76
C ILE A 60 -1.96 5.38 -3.50
N GLY A 61 -1.57 6.52 -4.04
CA GLY A 61 -2.49 7.32 -4.81
C GLY A 61 -1.87 8.49 -5.54
N ILE A 62 -2.75 9.23 -6.19
CA ILE A 62 -2.48 10.48 -6.87
C ILE A 62 -3.53 11.51 -6.48
N ASP A 63 -3.14 12.78 -6.44
CA ASP A 63 -4.06 13.87 -6.16
C ASP A 63 -5.00 14.14 -7.36
N ASN A 64 -6.05 14.95 -7.15
CA ASN A 64 -7.03 15.30 -8.19
C ASN A 64 -6.41 16.07 -9.35
N ASN A 65 -5.38 16.88 -9.08
CA ASN A 65 -4.71 17.67 -10.11
C ASN A 65 -3.64 16.87 -10.86
N LEU A 66 -3.42 15.60 -10.47
CA LEU A 66 -2.47 14.68 -11.09
C LEU A 66 -1.00 15.16 -11.00
N GLU A 67 -0.70 15.99 -10.01
CA GLU A 67 0.61 16.60 -9.77
C GLU A 67 1.41 15.82 -8.73
N PHE A 68 0.74 15.22 -7.75
CA PHE A 68 1.39 14.57 -6.62
C PHE A 68 1.02 13.09 -6.53
N ALA A 69 2.02 12.22 -6.57
CA ALA A 69 1.89 10.85 -6.12
C ALA A 69 2.19 10.75 -4.63
N PHE A 70 1.47 9.89 -3.92
CA PHE A 70 1.70 9.66 -2.50
C PHE A 70 1.65 8.17 -2.17
N PHE A 71 2.42 7.81 -1.15
CA PHE A 71 2.44 6.48 -0.57
C PHE A 71 2.51 6.57 0.95
N ILE A 72 1.71 5.75 1.62
CA ILE A 72 1.61 5.67 3.08
C ILE A 72 1.70 4.20 3.45
N LYS A 73 2.65 3.82 4.32
CA LYS A 73 2.82 2.46 4.84
C LYS A 73 3.17 2.56 6.31
N GLY A 74 2.28 2.07 7.17
CA GLY A 74 2.38 2.31 8.62
C GLY A 74 2.34 3.80 8.96
N GLU A 75 3.37 4.29 9.65
CA GLU A 75 3.53 5.71 10.01
C GLU A 75 4.33 6.51 8.96
N ALA A 76 5.04 5.81 8.06
CA ALA A 76 5.82 6.45 7.01
C ALA A 76 4.90 6.95 5.88
N HIS A 77 5.24 8.12 5.35
CA HIS A 77 4.61 8.68 4.17
C HIS A 77 5.64 9.32 3.25
N THR A 78 5.43 9.15 1.96
CA THR A 78 6.26 9.72 0.91
C THR A 78 5.36 10.40 -0.10
N VAL A 79 5.72 11.62 -0.49
CA VAL A 79 5.03 12.41 -1.52
C VAL A 79 6.04 12.74 -2.61
N VAL A 80 5.62 12.59 -3.87
CA VAL A 80 6.44 12.85 -5.05
C VAL A 80 5.71 13.83 -5.96
N ASP A 81 6.41 14.90 -6.31
CA ASP A 81 6.00 15.80 -7.39
C ASP A 81 6.27 15.13 -8.75
N LEU A 82 5.19 14.78 -9.44
CA LEU A 82 5.21 14.13 -10.74
C LEU A 82 5.64 15.07 -11.87
N LYS A 83 5.46 16.39 -11.73
CA LYS A 83 5.96 17.38 -12.71
C LYS A 83 7.48 17.45 -12.68
N ASN A 84 8.09 17.27 -11.51
CA ASN A 84 9.54 17.22 -11.36
C ASN A 84 10.12 15.79 -11.55
N THR A 85 9.34 14.86 -12.10
CA THR A 85 9.75 13.47 -12.31
C THR A 85 10.01 13.21 -13.80
N ASN A 86 11.19 12.67 -14.11
CA ASN A 86 11.57 12.28 -15.47
C ASN A 86 11.04 10.87 -15.82
N GLN A 87 11.19 9.92 -14.90
CA GLN A 87 10.78 8.54 -15.12
C GLN A 87 10.32 7.89 -13.82
N CYS A 88 9.36 6.96 -13.95
CA CYS A 88 8.91 6.09 -12.87
C CYS A 88 9.07 4.62 -13.32
N TYR A 89 9.65 3.76 -12.49
CA TYR A 89 9.82 2.35 -12.81
C TYR A 89 9.76 1.46 -11.58
N LEU A 90 9.47 0.18 -11.78
CA LEU A 90 9.50 -0.83 -10.73
C LEU A 90 10.91 -1.40 -10.62
N ASN A 91 11.51 -1.31 -9.43
CA ASN A 91 12.77 -1.95 -9.11
C ASN A 91 12.50 -3.21 -8.27
N ILE A 92 12.83 -4.38 -8.80
CA ILE A 92 12.67 -5.67 -8.10
C ILE A 92 14.06 -6.21 -7.80
N ASN A 93 14.40 -6.30 -6.52
CA ASN A 93 15.61 -6.95 -6.08
C ASN A 93 15.29 -8.39 -5.71
N LYS A 94 16.05 -9.32 -6.28
CA LYS A 94 15.92 -10.76 -6.01
C LYS A 94 17.18 -11.29 -5.35
N ASP A 95 17.05 -12.45 -4.73
CA ASP A 95 18.18 -13.19 -4.18
C ASP A 95 19.16 -13.64 -5.27
N ARG A 96 20.33 -14.16 -4.88
CA ARG A 96 21.37 -14.61 -5.83
C ARG A 96 20.88 -15.72 -6.77
N THR A 97 19.84 -16.47 -6.38
CA THR A 97 19.26 -17.53 -7.21
C THR A 97 18.13 -17.04 -8.12
N GLU A 98 17.76 -15.76 -8.02
CA GLU A 98 16.63 -15.11 -8.71
C GLU A 98 15.25 -15.74 -8.46
N LYS A 99 15.15 -16.60 -7.44
CA LYS A 99 13.91 -17.32 -7.11
C LYS A 99 13.06 -16.57 -6.11
N VAL A 100 13.69 -15.79 -5.23
CA VAL A 100 13.02 -15.09 -4.14
C VAL A 100 13.14 -13.59 -4.37
N VAL A 101 12.00 -12.90 -4.37
CA VAL A 101 11.97 -11.43 -4.33
C VAL A 101 12.32 -11.01 -2.91
N LEU A 102 13.37 -10.20 -2.77
CA LEU A 102 13.78 -9.61 -1.51
C LEU A 102 13.08 -8.26 -1.30
N ASN A 103 13.00 -7.47 -2.37
CA ASN A 103 12.41 -6.14 -2.30
C ASN A 103 11.72 -5.76 -3.62
N ALA A 104 10.65 -4.98 -3.51
CA ALA A 104 10.01 -4.31 -4.64
C ALA A 104 9.70 -2.85 -4.30
N ASP A 105 10.31 -1.94 -5.06
CA ASP A 105 10.16 -0.50 -4.89
C ASP A 105 9.63 0.15 -6.18
N ILE A 106 8.68 1.07 -6.06
CA ILE A 106 8.37 2.02 -7.14
C ILE A 106 9.34 3.18 -7.02
N VAL A 107 10.18 3.38 -8.04
CA VAL A 107 11.23 4.39 -8.06
C VAL A 107 10.87 5.54 -8.98
N PHE A 108 10.90 6.75 -8.44
CA PHE A 108 10.75 8.01 -9.17
C PHE A 108 12.12 8.67 -9.31
N HIS A 109 12.56 8.87 -10.55
CA HIS A 109 13.79 9.59 -10.86
C HIS A 109 13.44 11.01 -11.26
N GLN A 110 13.86 11.98 -10.44
CA GLN A 110 13.61 13.40 -10.68
C GLN A 110 14.62 14.00 -11.65
N PHE A 111 14.26 15.13 -12.28
CA PHE A 111 15.18 15.87 -13.16
C PHE A 111 16.44 16.36 -12.44
N SER A 112 16.38 16.50 -11.12
CA SER A 112 17.51 16.82 -10.24
C SER A 112 18.49 15.67 -9.99
N ASN A 113 18.32 14.51 -10.64
CA ASN A 113 19.01 13.24 -10.35
C ASN A 113 18.73 12.67 -8.94
N LYS A 114 17.75 13.21 -8.22
CA LYS A 114 17.26 12.62 -6.97
C LYS A 114 16.37 11.42 -7.26
N LYS A 115 16.54 10.35 -6.47
CA LYS A 115 15.64 9.18 -6.46
C LYS A 115 14.73 9.25 -5.24
N ILE A 116 13.44 9.03 -5.45
CA ILE A 116 12.45 8.86 -4.38
C ILE A 116 11.80 7.50 -4.58
N THR A 117 11.64 6.73 -3.51
CA THR A 117 11.12 5.36 -3.57
C THR A 117 9.84 5.21 -2.75
N PHE A 118 8.90 4.46 -3.28
CA PHE A 118 7.82 3.86 -2.51
C PHE A 118 8.19 2.39 -2.27
N ASN A 119 8.50 2.06 -1.02
CA ASN A 119 8.82 0.70 -0.62
C ASN A 119 7.54 -0.13 -0.51
N ILE A 120 7.25 -0.91 -1.54
CA ILE A 120 6.02 -1.70 -1.60
C ILE A 120 6.20 -2.99 -0.81
N PHE A 121 7.33 -3.68 -1.03
CA PHE A 121 7.66 -4.95 -0.40
C PHE A 121 9.12 -4.99 0.05
N ASP A 122 9.34 -5.56 1.23
CA ASP A 122 10.65 -5.87 1.82
C ASP A 122 10.53 -7.15 2.66
N ASP A 123 11.28 -8.19 2.31
CA ASP A 123 11.16 -9.53 2.89
C ASP A 123 11.62 -9.63 4.36
N GLU A 124 12.35 -8.63 4.86
CA GLU A 124 12.76 -8.57 6.27
C GLU A 124 11.62 -8.10 7.19
N VAL A 125 10.68 -7.31 6.66
CA VAL A 125 9.64 -6.63 7.45
C VAL A 125 8.21 -6.98 7.07
N ASP A 126 7.96 -7.36 5.81
CA ASP A 126 6.62 -7.61 5.31
C ASP A 126 6.22 -9.09 5.38
N PRO A 127 4.91 -9.39 5.47
CA PRO A 127 4.41 -10.74 5.22
C PRO A 127 4.81 -11.25 3.83
N PRO A 128 4.83 -12.57 3.61
CA PRO A 128 5.19 -13.15 2.32
C PRO A 128 4.45 -12.50 1.14
N LEU A 129 5.21 -12.21 0.08
CA LEU A 129 4.76 -11.56 -1.14
C LEU A 129 3.43 -12.18 -1.65
N ASN A 130 2.40 -11.35 -1.74
CA ASN A 130 1.07 -11.68 -2.18
C ASN A 130 0.44 -10.55 -3.04
N GLY A 131 0.93 -10.39 -4.27
CA GLY A 131 0.33 -9.49 -5.27
C GLY A 131 0.91 -8.08 -5.32
N GLU A 132 1.98 -7.79 -4.59
CA GLU A 132 2.67 -6.49 -4.56
C GLU A 132 3.25 -6.15 -5.92
N ILE A 133 3.75 -7.13 -6.69
CA ILE A 133 4.32 -6.91 -8.02
C ILE A 133 3.26 -6.38 -9.02
N PRO A 134 2.14 -7.09 -9.29
CA PRO A 134 1.11 -6.56 -10.21
C PRO A 134 0.46 -5.28 -9.70
N PHE A 135 0.33 -5.12 -8.37
CA PHE A 135 -0.09 -3.86 -7.77
C PHE A 135 0.88 -2.71 -8.12
N SER A 136 2.18 -2.95 -8.00
CA SER A 136 3.21 -1.96 -8.32
C SER A 136 3.24 -1.62 -9.80
N GLU A 137 3.13 -2.62 -10.69
CA GLU A 137 3.11 -2.43 -12.14
C GLU A 137 1.93 -1.55 -12.57
N LYS A 138 0.73 -1.79 -12.01
CA LYS A 138 -0.46 -0.97 -12.25
C LYS A 138 -0.19 0.51 -11.91
N TRP A 139 0.43 0.77 -10.76
CA TRP A 139 0.70 2.13 -10.31
C TRP A 139 1.85 2.80 -11.07
N VAL A 140 2.91 2.08 -11.40
CA VAL A 140 3.97 2.57 -12.31
C VAL A 140 3.38 3.00 -13.65
N ASN A 141 2.47 2.20 -14.23
CA ASN A 141 1.79 2.56 -15.47
C ASN A 141 0.94 3.82 -15.31
N THR A 142 0.19 3.92 -14.19
CA THR A 142 -0.63 5.10 -13.87
C THR A 142 0.22 6.36 -13.76
N PHE A 143 1.34 6.32 -13.01
CA PHE A 143 2.23 7.47 -12.86
C PHE A 143 2.91 7.86 -14.17
N ASN A 144 3.41 6.89 -14.93
CA ASN A 144 4.05 7.16 -16.22
C ASN A 144 3.10 7.79 -17.25
N GLN A 145 1.82 7.41 -17.25
CA GLN A 145 0.82 8.09 -18.08
C GLN A 145 0.70 9.58 -17.73
N LYS A 146 0.79 9.93 -16.44
CA LYS A 146 0.69 11.32 -15.98
C LYS A 146 1.98 12.12 -16.22
N ILE A 147 3.14 11.52 -15.98
CA ILE A 147 4.45 12.12 -16.29
C ILE A 147 4.53 12.50 -17.78
N LYS A 148 4.08 11.62 -18.68
CA LYS A 148 4.05 11.90 -20.13
C LYS A 148 3.12 13.06 -20.50
N LEU A 149 1.96 13.17 -19.86
CA LEU A 149 1.03 14.27 -20.10
C LEU A 149 1.57 15.62 -19.61
N ALA A 150 2.37 15.62 -18.53
CA ALA A 150 2.99 16.84 -18.00
C ALA A 150 4.20 17.33 -18.84
N ALA A 151 4.80 16.45 -19.65
CA ALA A 151 5.92 16.76 -20.53
C ALA A 151 5.49 17.21 -21.95
N ALA A 152 4.19 17.14 -22.26
CA ALA A 152 3.59 17.55 -23.54
C ALA A 152 3.04 18.97 -23.48
#